data_AF-A0A6I3U8H9-F1
#
_entry.id   AF-A0A6I3U8H9-F1
#
_cell.length_a   1.000
_cell.length_b   1.000
_cell.length_c   1.000
_cell.angle_alpha   90.00
_cell.angle_beta   90.00
_cell.angle_gamma   90.00
#
_symmetry.space_group_name_H-M   'P 1'
#
loop_
_entity.id
_entity.type
_entity.pdbx_description
1 polymer ?
#
loop_
_entity_poly.entity_id
_entity_poly.type
_entity_poly.pdbx_seq_one_letter_code
_entity_poly.pdbx_strand_id
1 'polypeptide(L)'
;PILSTNRGYVYKQIDTNPYVHKLFKVKHEVEEIGQELLAIVDNGGHVQNTLIDHPVYGEIETLLKLSCRRDVQHFLEQVEHSDFRPLSELTDGIHYHLVEAETQQDLHYIEEALDQL
;
A
#
# COMPACT_ATOMS: atom_id res chain seq x y z
N PRO A 1 20.25 0.93 20.46
CA PRO A 1 21.00 0.46 21.66
C PRO A 1 21.90 -0.70 21.25
N ILE A 2 23.13 -0.75 21.76
CA ILE A 2 24.09 -1.81 21.39
C ILE A 2 23.83 -3.02 22.30
N LEU A 3 23.61 -4.19 21.70
CA LEU A 3 23.41 -5.44 22.42
C LEU A 3 24.71 -6.25 22.41
N SER A 4 25.23 -6.60 23.59
CA SER A 4 26.39 -7.47 23.71
C SER A 4 25.99 -8.93 23.57
N THR A 5 26.62 -9.67 22.67
CA THR A 5 26.45 -11.11 22.49
C THR A 5 27.81 -11.81 22.62
N ASN A 6 27.82 -13.13 22.84
CA ASN A 6 29.06 -13.93 22.92
C ASN A 6 29.88 -13.97 21.62
N ARG A 7 29.36 -13.40 20.52
CA ARG A 7 30.02 -13.27 19.22
C ARG A 7 30.35 -11.81 18.85
N GLY A 8 30.21 -10.88 19.78
CA GLY A 8 30.50 -9.46 19.58
C GLY A 8 29.28 -8.56 19.85
N TYR A 9 29.39 -7.32 19.41
CA TYR A 9 28.35 -6.32 19.61
C TYR A 9 27.46 -6.24 18.36
N VAL A 10 26.14 -6.36 18.57
CA VAL A 10 25.15 -6.14 17.51
C VAL A 10 24.55 -4.75 17.74
N TYR A 11 24.67 -3.88 16.73
CA TYR A 11 23.96 -2.60 16.73
C TYR A 11 22.48 -2.89 16.43
N LYS A 12 21.64 -2.88 17.47
CA LYS A 12 20.19 -2.99 17.30
C LYS A 12 19.71 -1.65 16.76
N GLN A 13 19.51 -1.54 15.45
CA GLN A 13 18.58 -0.58 14.90
C GLN A 13 17.26 -0.89 15.60
N ILE A 14 16.82 0.01 16.48
CA ILE A 14 15.41 0.00 16.83
C ILE A 14 14.79 0.43 15.52
N ASP A 15 14.04 -0.46 14.89
CA ASP A 15 13.09 -0.07 13.86
C ASP A 15 12.06 0.84 14.54
N THR A 16 12.46 2.07 14.85
CA THR A 16 11.56 3.19 15.01
C THR A 16 11.13 3.55 13.60
N ASN A 17 10.39 2.65 12.93
CA ASN A 17 9.46 3.15 11.96
C ASN A 17 8.31 3.69 12.82
N PRO A 18 8.17 5.01 13.01
CA PRO A 18 7.07 5.56 13.79
C PRO A 18 5.72 5.24 13.12
N TYR A 19 5.76 4.89 11.84
CA TYR A 19 4.58 4.58 11.05
C TYR A 19 3.95 3.26 11.47
N VAL A 20 2.64 3.31 11.64
CA VAL A 20 1.78 2.15 11.82
C VAL A 20 1.42 1.59 10.45
N HIS A 21 1.36 0.27 10.34
CA HIS A 21 1.04 -0.41 9.09
C HIS A 21 -0.25 -1.19 9.25
N LYS A 22 -1.10 -1.16 8.22
CA LYS A 22 -2.31 -2.00 8.13
C LYS A 22 -2.49 -2.49 6.71
N LEU A 23 -2.88 -3.75 6.61
CA LEU A 23 -3.26 -4.37 5.35
C LEU A 23 -4.75 -4.12 5.12
N PHE A 24 -5.08 -3.44 4.04
CA PHE A 24 -6.45 -3.19 3.62
C PHE A 24 -6.82 -4.17 2.52
N LYS A 25 -7.96 -4.85 2.67
CA LYS A 25 -8.52 -5.69 1.62
C LYS A 25 -9.57 -4.87 0.89
N VAL A 26 -9.39 -4.74 -0.42
CA VAL A 26 -10.20 -3.86 -1.26
C VAL A 26 -10.67 -4.61 -2.50
N LYS A 27 -11.80 -4.16 -3.05
CA LYS A 27 -12.33 -4.68 -4.31
C LYS A 27 -12.94 -3.51 -5.07
N HIS A 28 -12.39 -3.21 -6.24
CA HIS A 28 -12.93 -2.18 -7.12
C HIS A 28 -12.48 -2.42 -8.57
N GLU A 29 -13.14 -1.74 -9.50
CA GLU A 29 -12.79 -1.78 -10.92
C GLU A 29 -11.59 -0.88 -11.24
N VAL A 30 -11.05 -1.00 -12.46
CA VAL A 30 -9.87 -0.23 -12.91
C VAL A 30 -10.13 1.29 -12.88
N GLU A 31 -11.36 1.69 -13.20
CA GLU A 31 -11.79 3.09 -13.24
C GLU A 31 -11.77 3.77 -11.85
N GLU A 32 -11.80 2.97 -10.78
CA GLU A 32 -11.91 3.42 -9.39
C GLU A 32 -10.55 3.46 -8.67
N ILE A 33 -9.47 2.93 -9.27
CA ILE A 33 -8.11 2.92 -8.72
C ILE A 33 -7.69 4.32 -8.26
N GLY A 34 -7.98 5.34 -9.08
CA GLY A 34 -7.61 6.71 -8.76
C GLY A 34 -8.31 7.25 -7.52
N GLN A 35 -9.58 6.92 -7.32
CA GLN A 35 -10.37 7.39 -6.17
C GLN A 35 -9.88 6.74 -4.88
N GLU A 36 -9.59 5.46 -4.93
CA GLU A 36 -9.05 4.69 -3.80
C GLU A 36 -7.68 5.22 -3.35
N LEU A 37 -6.72 5.31 -4.28
CA LEU A 37 -5.37 5.78 -3.96
C LEU A 37 -5.37 7.22 -3.44
N LEU A 38 -6.25 8.06 -3.97
CA LEU A 38 -6.45 9.42 -3.46
C LEU A 38 -7.05 9.42 -2.05
N ALA A 39 -8.04 8.57 -1.77
CA ALA A 39 -8.65 8.46 -0.45
C ALA A 39 -7.61 8.07 0.62
N ILE A 40 -6.70 7.14 0.31
CA ILE A 40 -5.63 6.74 1.22
C ILE A 40 -4.68 7.91 1.50
N VAL A 41 -4.19 8.55 0.43
CA VAL A 41 -3.19 9.61 0.52
C VAL A 41 -3.76 10.90 1.14
N ASP A 42 -5.02 11.21 0.89
CA ASP A 42 -5.70 12.39 1.43
C ASP A 42 -5.90 12.33 2.95
N ASN A 43 -6.04 11.13 3.49
CA ASN A 43 -6.13 10.88 4.92
C ASN A 43 -4.74 10.65 5.56
N GLY A 44 -3.66 11.01 4.87
CA GLY A 44 -2.29 10.94 5.41
C GLY A 44 -1.66 9.55 5.34
N GLY A 45 -2.21 8.63 4.56
CA GLY A 45 -1.65 7.31 4.31
C GLY A 45 -0.58 7.32 3.22
N HIS A 46 0.33 6.36 3.27
CA HIS A 46 1.24 6.05 2.17
C HIS A 46 1.06 4.59 1.76
N VAL A 47 0.87 4.36 0.47
CA VAL A 47 0.67 3.02 -0.10
C VAL A 47 2.04 2.42 -0.40
N GLN A 48 2.43 1.37 0.34
CA GLN A 48 3.72 0.73 0.16
C GLN A 48 3.73 -0.25 -1.01
N ASN A 49 2.77 -1.17 -1.02
CA ASN A 49 2.65 -2.21 -2.02
C ASN A 49 1.17 -2.58 -2.25
N THR A 50 0.93 -3.26 -3.35
CA THR A 50 -0.32 -4.00 -3.58
C THR A 50 -0.01 -5.48 -3.72
N LEU A 51 -0.86 -6.32 -3.11
CA LEU A 51 -0.78 -7.77 -3.17
C LEU A 51 -2.04 -8.35 -3.79
N ILE A 52 -1.86 -9.33 -4.65
CA ILE A 52 -2.93 -9.96 -5.41
C ILE A 52 -2.75 -11.48 -5.34
N ASP A 53 -3.85 -12.21 -5.14
CA ASP A 53 -3.85 -13.67 -5.08
C ASP A 53 -4.26 -14.29 -6.43
N HIS A 54 -3.28 -14.78 -7.19
CA HIS A 54 -3.50 -15.34 -8.52
C HIS A 54 -3.53 -16.88 -8.51
N PRO A 55 -4.54 -17.54 -9.11
CA PRO A 55 -4.69 -19.01 -9.02
C PRO A 55 -3.53 -19.82 -9.62
N VAL A 56 -2.75 -19.23 -10.54
CA VAL A 56 -1.59 -19.88 -11.18
C VAL A 56 -0.25 -19.49 -10.56
N TYR A 57 -0.13 -18.25 -10.10
CA TYR A 57 1.15 -17.69 -9.64
C TYR A 57 1.24 -17.59 -8.11
N GLY A 58 0.12 -17.78 -7.41
CA GLY A 58 0.00 -17.50 -5.97
C GLY A 58 -0.04 -16.00 -5.70
N GLU A 59 0.59 -15.60 -4.61
CA GLU A 59 0.67 -14.19 -4.19
C GLU A 59 1.66 -13.42 -5.08
N ILE A 60 1.17 -12.36 -5.71
CA ILE A 60 1.98 -11.39 -6.46
C ILE A 60 1.99 -10.09 -5.66
N GLU A 61 3.17 -9.64 -5.28
CA GLU A 61 3.40 -8.36 -4.60
C GLU A 61 4.07 -7.38 -5.57
N THR A 62 3.52 -6.18 -5.69
CA THR A 62 4.14 -5.09 -6.44
C THR A 62 4.30 -3.86 -5.56
N LEU A 63 5.49 -3.25 -5.65
CA LEU A 63 5.86 -2.09 -4.85
C LEU A 63 5.39 -0.81 -5.55
N LEU A 64 4.61 0.01 -4.85
CA LEU A 64 4.05 1.26 -5.39
C LEU A 64 4.67 2.51 -4.77
N LYS A 65 4.86 2.53 -3.44
CA LYS A 65 5.44 3.67 -2.69
C LYS A 65 4.83 5.02 -3.04
N LEU A 66 3.50 5.12 -2.96
CA LEU A 66 2.75 6.34 -3.23
C LEU A 66 2.56 7.11 -1.92
N SER A 67 3.01 8.36 -1.89
CA SER A 67 2.99 9.18 -0.67
C SER A 67 2.16 10.45 -0.79
N CYS A 68 1.94 10.93 -2.01
CA CYS A 68 1.22 12.18 -2.26
C CYS A 68 0.35 12.11 -3.54
N ARG A 69 -0.61 13.04 -3.68
CA ARG A 69 -1.49 13.10 -4.87
C ARG A 69 -0.73 13.16 -6.19
N ARG A 70 0.45 13.79 -6.20
CA ARG A 70 1.29 13.87 -7.39
C ARG A 70 1.80 12.49 -7.80
N ASP A 71 2.19 11.66 -6.83
CA ASP A 71 2.64 10.29 -7.11
C ASP A 71 1.49 9.47 -7.68
N VAL A 72 0.29 9.60 -7.10
CA VAL A 72 -0.93 8.93 -7.59
C VAL A 72 -1.24 9.34 -9.02
N GLN A 73 -1.21 10.65 -9.34
CA GLN A 73 -1.44 11.13 -10.70
C GLN A 73 -0.40 10.57 -11.69
N HIS A 74 0.88 10.61 -11.31
CA HIS A 74 1.94 10.07 -12.16
C HIS A 74 1.79 8.55 -12.37
N PHE A 75 1.33 7.83 -11.35
CA PHE A 75 1.00 6.40 -11.46
C PHE A 75 -0.17 6.17 -12.42
N LEU A 76 -1.25 6.94 -12.31
CA LEU A 76 -2.40 6.85 -13.21
C LEU A 76 -2.01 7.16 -14.66
N GLU A 77 -1.21 8.20 -14.89
CA GLU A 77 -0.67 8.53 -16.21
C GLU A 77 0.17 7.38 -16.77
N GLN A 78 1.01 6.73 -15.94
CA GLN A 78 1.78 5.57 -16.36
C GLN A 78 0.88 4.39 -16.72
N VAL A 79 -0.16 4.11 -15.94
CA VAL A 79 -1.13 3.05 -16.20
C VAL A 79 -1.88 3.32 -17.51
N GLU A 80 -2.28 4.55 -17.80
CA GLU A 80 -2.93 4.92 -19.07
C GLU A 80 -2.02 4.83 -20.30
N HIS A 81 -0.73 5.18 -20.15
CA HIS A 81 0.22 5.23 -21.27
C HIS A 81 0.97 3.92 -21.53
N SER A 82 0.87 2.96 -20.62
CA SER A 82 1.42 1.63 -20.81
C SER A 82 0.32 0.65 -21.17
N ASP A 83 0.62 -0.39 -21.94
CA ASP A 83 -0.25 -1.57 -22.11
C ASP A 83 -0.33 -2.39 -20.80
N PHE A 84 -0.25 -1.72 -19.66
CA PHE A 84 -0.23 -2.30 -18.34
C PHE A 84 -1.66 -2.59 -17.94
N ARG A 85 -2.12 -3.80 -18.28
CA ARG A 85 -3.33 -4.33 -17.67
C ARG A 85 -3.10 -4.44 -16.17
N PRO A 86 -3.90 -3.74 -15.35
CA PRO A 86 -3.81 -3.86 -13.90
C PRO A 86 -3.92 -5.33 -13.51
N LEU A 87 -3.04 -5.79 -12.62
CA LEU A 87 -3.09 -7.16 -12.12
C LEU A 87 -4.42 -7.48 -11.40
N SER A 88 -5.19 -6.45 -11.03
CA SER A 88 -6.55 -6.56 -10.49
C SER A 88 -7.54 -7.17 -11.50
N GLU A 89 -7.33 -7.04 -12.82
CA GLU A 89 -8.16 -7.71 -13.83
C GLU A 89 -8.05 -9.24 -13.75
N LEU A 90 -6.92 -9.76 -13.26
CA LEU A 90 -6.68 -11.20 -13.16
C LEU A 90 -7.37 -11.84 -11.94
N THR A 91 -7.87 -11.02 -11.01
CA THR A 91 -8.40 -11.45 -9.71
C THR A 91 -9.77 -10.85 -9.39
N ASP A 92 -10.52 -10.51 -10.44
CA ASP A 92 -11.91 -10.02 -10.32
C ASP A 92 -11.98 -8.75 -9.44
N GLY A 93 -10.94 -7.91 -9.50
CA GLY A 93 -10.81 -6.65 -8.75
C GLY A 93 -10.32 -6.79 -7.30
N ILE A 94 -10.11 -8.00 -6.77
CA ILE A 94 -9.76 -8.21 -5.36
C ILE A 94 -8.26 -8.11 -5.15
N HIS A 95 -7.84 -7.19 -4.29
CA HIS A 95 -6.43 -7.00 -3.95
C HIS A 95 -6.27 -6.45 -2.53
N TYR A 96 -5.02 -6.35 -2.10
CA TYR A 96 -4.65 -5.88 -0.78
C TYR A 96 -3.63 -4.76 -0.89
N HIS A 97 -3.79 -3.71 -0.09
CA HIS A 97 -2.79 -2.65 0.03
C HIS A 97 -2.15 -2.67 1.40
N LEU A 98 -0.82 -2.65 1.45
CA LEU A 98 -0.13 -2.30 2.69
C LEU A 98 -0.01 -0.79 2.77
N VAL A 99 -0.76 -0.21 3.69
CA VAL A 99 -0.75 1.23 3.94
C VAL A 99 -0.01 1.51 5.23
N GLU A 100 0.86 2.51 5.19
CA GLU A 100 1.50 3.07 6.36
C GLU A 100 0.93 4.45 6.67
N ALA A 101 0.83 4.80 7.95
CA ALA A 101 0.41 6.13 8.38
C ALA A 101 1.12 6.52 9.69
N GLU A 102 1.12 7.80 10.05
CA GLU A 102 1.78 8.29 11.25
C GLU A 102 1.11 7.80 12.54
N THR A 103 -0.22 7.68 12.55
CA THR A 103 -0.98 7.26 13.72
C THR A 103 -2.03 6.21 13.40
N GLN A 104 -2.47 5.43 14.41
CA GLN A 104 -3.58 4.49 14.24
C GLN A 104 -4.90 5.19 13.91
N GLN A 105 -5.04 6.47 14.28
CA GLN A 105 -6.23 7.24 13.99
C GLN A 105 -6.32 7.59 12.50
N ASP A 106 -5.19 7.89 11.86
CA ASP A 106 -5.13 8.10 10.41
C ASP A 106 -5.50 6.82 9.65
N LEU A 107 -5.02 5.65 10.09
CA LEU A 107 -5.43 4.36 9.54
C LEU A 107 -6.95 4.11 9.68
N HIS A 108 -7.57 4.62 10.75
CA HIS A 108 -9.01 4.51 10.92
C HIS A 108 -9.77 5.42 9.96
N TYR A 109 -9.33 6.66 9.76
CA TYR A 109 -9.94 7.55 8.77
C TYR A 109 -9.79 7.01 7.34
N ILE A 110 -8.65 6.40 7.03
CA ILE A 110 -8.44 5.71 5.75
C ILE A 110 -9.44 4.56 5.59
N GLU A 111 -9.62 3.74 6.63
CA GLU A 111 -10.61 2.65 6.63
C GLU A 111 -12.02 3.18 6.38
N GLU A 112 -12.43 4.23 7.11
CA GLU A 112 -13.75 4.84 6.93
C GLU A 112 -13.94 5.46 5.55
N ALA A 113 -12.88 6.03 4.96
CA ALA A 113 -12.92 6.59 3.61
C ALA A 113 -13.02 5.49 2.53
N LEU A 114 -12.34 4.36 2.73
CA LEU A 114 -12.42 3.21 1.83
C LEU A 114 -13.77 2.49 1.93
N ASP A 115 -14.38 2.41 3.11
CA ASP A 115 -15.71 1.81 3.31
C ASP A 115 -16.86 2.64 2.67
N GLN A 116 -16.61 3.91 2.32
CA GLN A 116 -17.58 4.80 1.69
C GLN A 116 -17.56 4.80 0.16
N LEU A 117 -16.56 4.12 -0.44
CA LEU A 117 -16.42 3.92 -1.89
C LEU A 117 -17.14 2.63 -2.31
#